data_AF-A0A4R2C5L4-F1
#
_entry.id   AF-A0A4R2C5L4-F1
#
_cell.length_a   1.000
_cell.length_b   1.000
_cell.length_c   1.000
_cell.angle_alpha   90.00
_cell.angle_beta   90.00
_cell.angle_gamma   90.00
#
_symmetry.space_group_name_H-M   'P 1'
#
loop_
_entity.id
_entity.type
_entity.pdbx_description
1 polymer ?
#
loop_
_entity_poly.entity_id
_entity_poly.type
_entity_poly.pdbx_seq_one_letter_code
_entity_poly.pdbx_strand_id
1 'polypeptide(L)'
;MGVRPQFAPDAAQLKDALRGLRYALKRGCDAVQGTPTKLPPPASKIALTALREMGLLARSVDQMVSSVVHTVFGEVTLGSHKLQDMMTPGGQSEEFSAVFYETMKIVLSELGASRALVSQSAGRKAFGQVTSRHAPEHFAAQLAFQLLREEPIRIDYLDAHSPVSKENVAQVAVFSVLLYLLSDRENGDYAKMIQAATNLTTALQDEISQAFRTQDRAKLSSLFARYAAHV
;
A
#
# COMPACT_ATOMS: atom_id res chain seq x y z
N MET A 1 -21.71 32.75 4.61
CA MET A 1 -21.33 31.48 5.27
C MET A 1 -21.97 30.34 4.50
N GLY A 2 -21.20 29.64 3.66
CA GLY A 2 -21.70 28.51 2.89
C GLY A 2 -21.52 27.22 3.68
N VAL A 3 -22.63 26.61 4.11
CA VAL A 3 -22.63 25.27 4.71
C VAL A 3 -22.34 24.27 3.61
N ARG A 4 -21.14 23.68 3.58
CA ARG A 4 -20.83 22.54 2.70
C ARG A 4 -21.67 21.34 3.16
N PRO A 5 -22.38 20.63 2.26
CA PRO A 5 -23.19 19.48 2.64
C PRO A 5 -22.28 18.34 3.16
N GLN A 6 -22.63 17.84 4.35
CA GLN A 6 -21.89 16.86 5.16
C GLN A 6 -22.11 15.40 4.71
N PHE A 7 -22.40 15.18 3.42
CA PHE A 7 -22.76 13.87 2.86
C PHE A 7 -21.98 13.49 1.59
N ALA A 8 -20.82 14.10 1.34
CA ALA A 8 -19.90 13.54 0.36
C ALA A 8 -19.14 12.39 1.04
N PRO A 9 -19.33 11.11 0.66
CA PRO A 9 -18.47 10.03 1.16
C PRO A 9 -17.02 10.38 0.85
N ASP A 10 -16.13 10.17 1.84
CA ASP A 10 -14.69 10.40 1.65
C ASP A 10 -14.24 9.61 0.41
N ALA A 11 -13.71 10.32 -0.58
CA ALA A 11 -13.32 9.75 -1.86
C ALA A 11 -12.32 8.59 -1.69
N ALA A 12 -11.47 8.63 -0.65
CA ALA A 12 -10.55 7.54 -0.35
C ALA A 12 -11.30 6.27 0.12
N GLN A 13 -12.33 6.42 0.95
CA GLN A 13 -13.14 5.29 1.43
C GLN A 13 -13.94 4.66 0.29
N LEU A 14 -14.53 5.48 -0.58
CA LEU A 14 -15.22 4.98 -1.77
C LEU A 14 -14.26 4.23 -2.71
N LYS A 15 -13.07 4.78 -2.94
CA LYS A 15 -12.02 4.12 -3.74
C LYS A 15 -11.62 2.77 -3.12
N ASP A 16 -11.42 2.71 -1.82
CA ASP A 16 -11.06 1.47 -1.13
C ASP A 16 -12.17 0.43 -1.17
N ALA A 17 -13.44 0.86 -1.04
CA ALA A 17 -14.59 -0.02 -1.20
C ALA A 17 -14.66 -0.62 -2.63
N LEU A 18 -14.47 0.21 -3.67
CA LEU A 18 -14.44 -0.24 -5.06
C LEU A 18 -13.25 -1.17 -5.34
N ARG A 19 -12.07 -0.85 -4.79
CA ARG A 19 -10.87 -1.71 -4.87
C ARG A 19 -11.11 -3.05 -4.17
N GLY A 20 -11.74 -3.03 -2.99
CA GLY A 20 -12.14 -4.22 -2.23
C GLY A 20 -13.10 -5.11 -3.00
N LEU A 21 -14.11 -4.52 -3.63
CA LEU A 21 -15.05 -5.24 -4.49
C LEU A 21 -14.35 -5.86 -5.70
N ARG A 22 -13.50 -5.09 -6.40
CA ARG A 22 -12.69 -5.60 -7.52
C ARG A 22 -11.78 -6.74 -7.07
N TYR A 23 -11.13 -6.61 -5.92
CA TYR A 23 -10.26 -7.62 -5.36
C TYR A 23 -11.01 -8.91 -5.03
N ALA A 24 -12.19 -8.79 -4.38
CA ALA A 24 -13.05 -9.93 -4.08
C ALA A 24 -13.52 -10.65 -5.36
N LEU A 25 -13.91 -9.91 -6.39
CA LEU A 25 -14.31 -10.47 -7.70
C LEU A 25 -13.14 -11.20 -8.38
N LYS A 26 -11.94 -10.59 -8.41
CA LYS A 26 -10.74 -11.21 -8.98
C LYS A 26 -10.36 -12.48 -8.23
N ARG A 27 -10.37 -12.44 -6.90
CA ARG A 27 -10.12 -13.60 -6.04
C ARG A 27 -11.12 -14.73 -6.29
N GLY A 28 -12.40 -14.40 -6.43
CA GLY A 28 -13.45 -15.36 -6.78
C GLY A 28 -13.19 -16.02 -8.13
N CYS A 29 -12.83 -15.24 -9.15
CA CYS A 29 -12.48 -15.77 -10.48
C CYS A 29 -11.26 -16.72 -10.42
N ASP A 30 -10.19 -16.33 -9.74
CA ASP A 30 -8.97 -17.15 -9.60
C ASP A 30 -9.26 -18.47 -8.85
N ALA A 31 -10.12 -18.44 -7.83
CA ALA A 31 -10.51 -19.63 -7.08
C ALA A 31 -11.29 -20.63 -7.96
N VAL A 32 -12.18 -20.13 -8.82
CA VAL A 32 -12.95 -20.97 -9.75
C VAL A 32 -12.09 -21.51 -10.89
N GLN A 33 -11.07 -20.77 -11.34
CA GLN A 33 -10.09 -21.26 -12.32
C GLN A 33 -9.14 -22.30 -11.72
N GLY A 34 -8.80 -22.18 -10.43
CA GLY A 34 -7.96 -23.14 -9.71
C GLY A 34 -8.66 -24.46 -9.35
N THR A 35 -9.99 -24.51 -9.38
CA THR A 35 -10.73 -25.78 -9.31
C THR A 35 -10.72 -26.45 -10.69
N PRO A 36 -10.12 -27.66 -10.85
CA PRO A 36 -10.12 -28.33 -12.13
C PRO A 36 -11.57 -28.55 -12.59
N THR A 37 -11.83 -28.23 -13.85
CA THR A 37 -13.07 -28.34 -14.64
C THR A 37 -13.70 -29.75 -14.58
N LYS A 38 -14.16 -30.17 -13.40
CA LYS A 38 -14.92 -31.41 -13.16
C LYS A 38 -16.44 -31.17 -13.18
N LEU A 39 -16.88 -30.03 -13.69
CA LEU A 39 -18.30 -29.78 -13.90
C LEU A 39 -18.71 -30.38 -15.24
N PRO A 40 -19.62 -31.37 -15.27
CA PRO A 40 -20.15 -31.89 -16.52
C PRO A 40 -20.84 -30.76 -17.30
N PRO A 41 -20.79 -30.77 -18.65
CA PRO A 41 -21.63 -29.89 -19.46
C PRO A 41 -23.11 -30.10 -19.07
N PRO A 42 -23.95 -29.05 -18.95
CA PRO A 42 -23.76 -27.66 -19.42
C PRO A 42 -23.20 -26.68 -18.38
N ALA A 43 -23.01 -27.09 -17.12
CA ALA A 43 -22.59 -26.21 -16.02
C ALA A 43 -21.22 -25.57 -16.26
N SER A 44 -20.28 -26.30 -16.88
CA SER A 44 -18.97 -25.77 -17.27
C SER A 44 -19.06 -24.66 -18.33
N LYS A 45 -20.00 -24.75 -19.28
CA LYS A 45 -20.22 -23.72 -20.29
C LYS A 45 -20.82 -22.45 -19.69
N ILE A 46 -21.80 -22.60 -18.80
CA ILE A 46 -22.43 -21.46 -18.09
C ILE A 46 -21.40 -20.77 -17.18
N ALA A 47 -20.60 -21.53 -16.43
CA ALA A 47 -19.55 -20.99 -15.58
C ALA A 47 -18.47 -20.23 -16.39
N LEU A 48 -18.04 -20.79 -17.53
CA LEU A 48 -17.05 -20.12 -18.39
C LEU A 48 -17.60 -18.85 -19.06
N THR A 49 -18.87 -18.83 -19.45
CA THR A 49 -19.51 -17.62 -20.01
C THR A 49 -19.68 -16.54 -18.93
N ALA A 50 -20.14 -16.92 -17.74
CA ALA A 50 -20.25 -16.00 -16.60
C ALA A 50 -18.89 -15.42 -16.19
N LEU A 51 -17.82 -16.23 -16.18
CA LEU A 51 -16.45 -15.77 -15.90
C LEU A 51 -15.92 -14.81 -16.99
N ARG A 52 -16.27 -15.04 -18.26
CA ARG A 52 -15.89 -14.12 -19.36
C ARG A 52 -16.63 -12.79 -19.26
N GLU A 53 -17.92 -12.81 -18.95
CA GLU A 53 -18.73 -11.60 -18.76
C GLU A 53 -18.27 -10.80 -17.53
N MET A 54 -17.95 -11.47 -16.41
CA MET A 54 -17.34 -10.83 -15.24
C MET A 54 -15.95 -10.27 -15.55
N GLY A 55 -15.14 -10.95 -16.36
CA GLY A 55 -13.85 -10.46 -16.83
C GLY A 55 -13.95 -9.20 -17.69
N LEU A 56 -15.04 -9.05 -18.46
CA LEU A 56 -15.32 -7.84 -19.23
C LEU A 56 -15.82 -6.69 -18.35
N LEU A 57 -16.65 -6.99 -17.33
CA LEU A 57 -17.07 -6.00 -16.33
C LEU A 57 -15.90 -5.50 -15.47
N ALA A 58 -14.95 -6.37 -15.11
CA ALA A 58 -13.75 -5.95 -14.38
C ALA A 58 -12.89 -4.97 -15.20
N ARG A 59 -12.77 -5.18 -16.52
CA ARG A 59 -12.02 -4.30 -17.42
C ARG A 59 -12.73 -2.97 -17.70
N SER A 60 -14.07 -2.96 -17.78
CA SER A 60 -14.84 -1.73 -17.99
C SER A 60 -14.84 -0.84 -16.74
N VAL A 61 -14.84 -1.44 -15.55
CA VAL A 61 -14.63 -0.73 -14.28
C VAL A 61 -13.21 -0.15 -14.21
N ASP A 62 -12.18 -0.87 -14.66
CA ASP A 62 -10.81 -0.34 -14.72
C ASP A 62 -10.71 0.90 -15.65
N GLN A 63 -11.40 0.90 -16.80
CA GLN A 63 -11.42 2.04 -17.71
C GLN A 63 -12.22 3.24 -17.17
N MET A 64 -13.32 3.00 -16.46
CA MET A 64 -14.09 4.08 -15.81
C MET A 64 -13.37 4.67 -14.59
N VAL A 65 -12.63 3.87 -13.82
CA VAL A 65 -11.83 4.37 -12.70
C VAL A 65 -10.60 5.13 -13.22
N SER A 66 -9.92 4.62 -14.25
CA SER A 66 -8.75 5.29 -14.83
C SER A 66 -9.08 6.64 -15.49
N SER A 67 -10.25 6.78 -16.11
CA SER A 67 -10.67 8.06 -16.73
C SER A 67 -11.08 9.11 -15.70
N VAL A 68 -11.65 8.69 -14.56
CA VAL A 68 -11.97 9.57 -13.41
C VAL A 68 -10.69 9.95 -12.64
N VAL A 69 -9.66 9.11 -12.64
CA VAL A 69 -8.35 9.39 -12.03
C VAL A 69 -7.63 10.55 -12.72
N HIS A 70 -7.68 10.66 -14.05
CA HIS A 70 -6.98 11.73 -14.78
C HIS A 70 -7.75 13.06 -14.84
N THR A 71 -9.06 13.07 -14.62
CA THR A 71 -9.91 14.27 -14.84
C THR A 71 -10.20 15.07 -13.58
N VAL A 72 -10.06 14.50 -12.37
CA VAL A 72 -10.48 15.18 -11.13
C VAL A 72 -9.32 15.50 -10.19
N PHE A 73 -8.21 14.76 -10.25
CA PHE A 73 -7.06 15.00 -9.37
C PHE A 73 -5.79 14.83 -10.19
N GLY A 74 -5.03 15.91 -10.31
CA GLY A 74 -3.78 15.96 -11.06
C GLY A 74 -2.91 14.74 -10.78
N GLU A 75 -2.15 14.37 -11.80
CA GLU A 75 -1.15 13.31 -11.80
C GLU A 75 -0.40 13.31 -10.46
N VAL A 76 -0.58 12.27 -9.63
CA VAL A 76 0.23 12.10 -8.40
C VAL A 76 1.63 11.77 -8.88
N THR A 77 2.42 12.81 -9.13
CA THR A 77 3.83 12.66 -9.40
C THR A 77 4.45 12.09 -8.13
N LEU A 78 4.99 10.87 -8.16
CA LEU A 78 5.77 10.27 -7.07
C LEU A 78 7.05 11.09 -6.72
N GLY A 79 7.15 12.32 -7.24
CA GLY A 79 8.35 12.99 -7.68
C GLY A 79 9.08 13.87 -6.67
N SER A 80 8.52 14.18 -5.50
CA SER A 80 9.23 15.08 -4.57
C SER A 80 8.83 14.96 -3.11
N HIS A 81 7.92 14.04 -2.77
CA HIS A 81 7.24 14.13 -1.49
C HIS A 81 8.05 13.47 -0.37
N LYS A 82 8.84 14.26 0.38
CA LYS A 82 9.54 13.82 1.58
C LYS A 82 8.59 13.74 2.77
N LEU A 83 8.79 12.77 3.65
CA LEU A 83 7.97 12.61 4.85
C LEU A 83 7.95 13.90 5.68
N GLN A 84 9.11 14.56 5.80
CA GLN A 84 9.26 15.83 6.52
C GLN A 84 8.34 16.94 6.00
N ASP A 85 8.08 16.99 4.68
CA ASP A 85 7.27 18.05 4.07
C ASP A 85 5.77 17.85 4.38
N MET A 86 5.37 16.59 4.55
CA MET A 86 4.01 16.19 4.92
C MET A 86 3.71 16.38 6.42
N MET A 87 4.74 16.47 7.26
CA MET A 87 4.62 16.67 8.72
C MET A 87 4.25 18.12 9.11
N THR A 88 4.10 19.02 8.14
CA THR A 88 3.79 20.44 8.37
C THR A 88 2.40 20.66 9.00
N PRO A 89 2.22 21.72 9.82
CA PRO A 89 0.94 22.03 10.46
C PRO A 89 -0.15 22.28 9.41
N GLY A 90 -1.22 21.48 9.46
CA GLY A 90 -2.25 21.45 8.40
C GLY A 90 -2.44 20.05 7.82
N GLY A 91 -1.49 19.14 8.07
CA GLY A 91 -1.65 17.69 7.91
C GLY A 91 -1.96 17.27 6.49
N GLN A 92 -0.91 17.06 5.69
CA GLN A 92 -1.04 16.55 4.31
C GLN A 92 -1.36 15.04 4.29
N SER A 93 -2.31 14.61 5.12
CA SER A 93 -2.72 13.20 5.26
C SER A 93 -3.25 12.60 3.96
N GLU A 94 -3.88 13.42 3.11
CA GLU A 94 -4.35 13.01 1.79
C GLU A 94 -3.16 12.74 0.85
N GLU A 95 -2.19 13.64 0.80
CA GLU A 95 -0.96 13.51 0.02
C GLU A 95 -0.16 12.29 0.48
N PHE A 96 0.08 12.16 1.80
CA PHE A 96 0.71 10.98 2.38
C PHE A 96 0.01 9.70 1.96
N SER A 97 -1.32 9.64 2.09
CA SER A 97 -2.07 8.42 1.77
C SER A 97 -1.94 8.02 0.30
N ALA A 98 -1.89 8.99 -0.61
CA ALA A 98 -1.73 8.74 -2.05
C ALA A 98 -0.33 8.21 -2.36
N VAL A 99 0.71 8.86 -1.83
CA VAL A 99 2.10 8.44 -2.04
C VAL A 99 2.36 7.08 -1.38
N PHE A 100 1.87 6.87 -0.16
CA PHE A 100 1.94 5.59 0.53
C PHE A 100 1.29 4.48 -0.29
N TYR A 101 0.09 4.70 -0.81
CA TYR A 101 -0.63 3.71 -1.62
C TYR A 101 0.14 3.28 -2.88
N GLU A 102 0.65 4.25 -3.65
CA GLU A 102 1.38 3.93 -4.89
C GLU A 102 2.74 3.29 -4.60
N THR A 103 3.48 3.80 -3.62
CA THR A 103 4.78 3.21 -3.21
C THR A 103 4.59 1.78 -2.70
N MET A 104 3.56 1.55 -1.87
CA MET A 104 3.26 0.24 -1.30
C MET A 104 2.98 -0.82 -2.37
N LYS A 105 2.31 -0.45 -3.46
CA LYS A 105 2.07 -1.39 -4.58
C LYS A 105 3.38 -1.85 -5.23
N ILE A 106 4.33 -0.94 -5.40
CA ILE A 106 5.64 -1.25 -5.98
C ILE A 106 6.40 -2.18 -5.04
N VAL A 107 6.52 -1.81 -3.76
CA VAL A 107 7.19 -2.62 -2.73
C VAL A 107 6.59 -4.03 -2.63
N LEU A 108 5.26 -4.15 -2.59
CA LEU A 108 4.60 -5.47 -2.52
C LEU A 108 4.85 -6.31 -3.78
N SER A 109 4.94 -5.68 -4.95
CA SER A 109 5.30 -6.38 -6.17
C SER A 109 6.74 -6.91 -6.11
N GLU A 110 7.68 -6.12 -5.60
CA GLU A 110 9.08 -6.53 -5.43
C GLU A 110 9.27 -7.65 -4.40
N LEU A 111 8.44 -7.66 -3.36
CA LEU A 111 8.40 -8.73 -2.36
C LEU A 111 7.65 -9.99 -2.83
N GLY A 112 7.17 -10.04 -4.07
CA GLY A 112 6.41 -11.19 -4.60
C GLY A 112 4.98 -11.32 -4.06
N ALA A 113 4.44 -10.26 -3.43
CA ALA A 113 3.06 -10.19 -2.95
C ALA A 113 2.11 -9.65 -4.04
N SER A 114 2.09 -10.32 -5.19
CA SER A 114 1.35 -9.88 -6.40
C SER A 114 -0.18 -9.85 -6.24
N ARG A 115 -0.72 -10.48 -5.20
CA ARG A 115 -2.16 -10.44 -4.85
C ARG A 115 -2.39 -9.83 -3.47
N ALA A 116 -1.97 -8.58 -3.33
CA ALA A 116 -2.26 -7.77 -2.15
C ALA A 116 -3.33 -6.70 -2.42
N LEU A 117 -4.13 -6.40 -1.41
CA LEU A 117 -5.00 -5.23 -1.37
C LEU A 117 -4.37 -4.20 -0.43
N VAL A 118 -4.25 -2.96 -0.90
CA VAL A 118 -3.76 -1.81 -0.11
C VAL A 118 -4.91 -0.85 0.12
N SER A 119 -5.11 -0.44 1.38
CA SER A 119 -6.12 0.52 1.81
C SER A 119 -5.49 1.91 1.97
N GLN A 120 -5.92 2.86 1.14
CA GLN A 120 -5.44 4.24 1.20
C GLN A 120 -6.00 4.96 2.43
N SER A 121 -7.25 4.71 2.78
CA SER A 121 -7.93 5.29 3.94
C SER A 121 -7.31 4.83 5.26
N ALA A 122 -6.85 3.57 5.36
CA ALA A 122 -6.09 3.09 6.51
C ALA A 122 -4.76 3.84 6.67
N GLY A 123 -4.04 4.08 5.56
CA GLY A 123 -2.84 4.90 5.55
C GLY A 123 -3.10 6.33 6.02
N ARG A 124 -4.16 6.97 5.49
CA ARG A 124 -4.60 8.31 5.90
C ARG A 124 -4.93 8.37 7.39
N LYS A 125 -5.69 7.40 7.89
CA LYS A 125 -6.13 7.30 9.29
C LYS A 125 -4.94 7.12 10.23
N ALA A 126 -4.02 6.22 9.89
CA ALA A 126 -2.79 5.99 10.65
C ALA A 126 -1.96 7.28 10.76
N PHE A 127 -1.79 8.00 9.64
CA PHE A 127 -1.06 9.27 9.62
C PHE A 127 -1.72 10.33 10.51
N GLY A 128 -3.05 10.47 10.44
CA GLY A 128 -3.79 11.43 11.25
C GLY A 128 -3.77 11.15 12.77
N GLN A 129 -3.43 9.94 13.18
CA GLN A 129 -3.35 9.54 14.60
C GLN A 129 -1.95 9.76 15.20
N VAL A 130 -0.91 9.97 14.38
CA VAL A 130 0.43 10.28 14.88
C VAL A 130 0.54 11.78 15.10
N THR A 131 0.61 12.18 16.37
CA THR A 131 0.62 13.60 16.78
C THR A 131 2.02 14.15 17.07
N SER A 132 3.03 13.28 17.06
CA SER A 132 4.39 13.64 17.44
C SER A 132 5.05 14.57 16.41
N ARG A 133 5.74 15.60 16.91
CA ARG A 133 6.52 16.56 16.10
C ARG A 133 8.03 16.40 16.34
N HIS A 134 8.47 15.17 16.61
CA HIS A 134 9.89 14.85 16.75
C HIS A 134 10.58 14.79 15.38
N ALA A 135 11.87 14.43 15.36
CA ALA A 135 12.61 14.21 14.14
C ALA A 135 11.88 13.22 13.20
N PRO A 136 12.03 13.36 11.86
CA PRO A 136 11.29 12.55 10.87
C PRO A 136 11.36 11.04 11.12
N GLU A 137 12.49 10.54 11.61
CA GLU A 137 12.73 9.12 11.88
C GLU A 137 11.93 8.62 13.09
N HIS A 138 11.79 9.45 14.13
CA HIS A 138 10.93 9.16 15.26
C HIS A 138 9.46 9.17 14.86
N PHE A 139 9.07 10.11 13.99
CA PHE A 139 7.72 10.16 13.43
C PHE A 139 7.44 8.91 12.59
N ALA A 140 8.35 8.54 11.68
CA ALA A 140 8.26 7.34 10.87
C ALA A 140 8.15 6.07 11.73
N ALA A 141 8.93 5.96 12.80
CA ALA A 141 8.84 4.83 13.73
C ALA A 141 7.44 4.71 14.35
N GLN A 142 6.86 5.82 14.84
CA GLN A 142 5.51 5.82 15.39
C GLN A 142 4.46 5.49 14.33
N LEU A 143 4.61 6.06 13.14
CA LEU A 143 3.73 5.83 12.00
C LEU A 143 3.77 4.38 11.53
N ALA A 144 4.93 3.73 11.55
CA ALA A 144 5.06 2.31 11.20
C ALA A 144 4.19 1.42 12.09
N PHE A 145 4.24 1.64 13.41
CA PHE A 145 3.38 0.93 14.36
C PHE A 145 1.90 1.24 14.13
N GLN A 146 1.57 2.51 13.85
CA GLN A 146 0.17 2.90 13.66
C GLN A 146 -0.40 2.36 12.35
N LEU A 147 0.40 2.33 11.28
CA LEU A 147 0.05 1.68 10.03
C LEU A 147 -0.26 0.21 10.27
N LEU A 148 0.63 -0.56 10.89
CA LEU A 148 0.36 -1.99 11.13
C LEU A 148 -0.90 -2.23 11.96
N ARG A 149 -1.27 -1.33 12.87
CA ARG A 149 -2.53 -1.40 13.65
C ARG A 149 -3.78 -1.14 12.82
N GLU A 150 -3.68 -0.28 11.81
CA GLU A 150 -4.79 0.04 10.91
C GLU A 150 -4.89 -0.96 9.74
N GLU A 151 -4.02 -1.99 9.71
CA GLU A 151 -4.01 -3.08 8.73
C GLU A 151 -4.17 -2.61 7.26
N PRO A 152 -3.29 -1.71 6.77
CA PRO A 152 -3.43 -1.11 5.45
C PRO A 152 -3.20 -2.09 4.31
N ILE A 153 -2.73 -3.31 4.59
CA ILE A 153 -2.39 -4.31 3.58
C ILE A 153 -3.05 -5.63 3.95
N ARG A 154 -3.71 -6.25 2.98
CA ARG A 154 -4.19 -7.62 3.04
C ARG A 154 -3.53 -8.44 1.95
N ILE A 155 -2.81 -9.49 2.31
CA ILE A 155 -2.03 -10.31 1.37
C ILE A 155 -2.67 -11.69 1.26
N ASP A 156 -3.21 -12.02 0.09
CA ASP A 156 -3.81 -13.33 -0.17
C ASP A 156 -2.79 -14.34 -0.73
N TYR A 157 -1.77 -13.86 -1.41
CA TYR A 157 -0.72 -14.68 -2.00
C TYR A 157 0.63 -14.00 -1.85
N LEU A 158 1.61 -14.80 -1.45
CA LEU A 158 3.02 -14.46 -1.42
C LEU A 158 3.76 -15.56 -2.20
N ASP A 159 4.62 -15.15 -3.13
CA ASP A 159 5.43 -16.06 -3.92
C ASP A 159 6.30 -16.97 -3.02
N ALA A 160 6.49 -18.23 -3.43
CA ALA A 160 7.34 -19.18 -2.70
C ALA A 160 8.82 -18.76 -2.68
N HIS A 161 9.25 -17.96 -3.66
CA HIS A 161 10.58 -17.38 -3.77
C HIS A 161 10.67 -15.97 -3.17
N SER A 162 9.62 -15.51 -2.48
CA SER A 162 9.66 -14.25 -1.73
C SER A 162 10.87 -14.22 -0.79
N PRO A 163 11.63 -13.12 -0.74
CA PRO A 163 12.78 -13.00 0.14
C PRO A 163 12.39 -12.73 1.61
N VAL A 164 11.08 -12.59 1.88
CA VAL A 164 10.51 -12.37 3.21
C VAL A 164 9.44 -13.40 3.52
N SER A 165 9.28 -13.72 4.80
CA SER A 165 8.22 -14.63 5.25
C SER A 165 6.84 -13.96 5.24
N LYS A 166 5.77 -14.78 5.27
CA LYS A 166 4.38 -14.28 5.32
C LYS A 166 4.08 -13.50 6.60
N GLU A 167 4.76 -13.80 7.68
CA GLU A 167 4.60 -13.14 8.98
C GLU A 167 5.23 -11.74 8.97
N ASN A 168 6.31 -11.56 8.21
CA ASN A 168 7.11 -10.33 8.24
C ASN A 168 6.83 -9.39 7.06
N VAL A 169 6.23 -9.88 5.97
CA VAL A 169 6.03 -9.10 4.73
C VAL A 169 5.34 -7.75 4.96
N ALA A 170 4.36 -7.66 5.85
CA ALA A 170 3.69 -6.38 6.14
C ALA A 170 4.62 -5.40 6.89
N GLN A 171 5.42 -5.91 7.83
CA GLN A 171 6.40 -5.12 8.59
C GLN A 171 7.50 -4.58 7.66
N VAL A 172 8.05 -5.45 6.81
CA VAL A 172 9.05 -5.09 5.80
C VAL A 172 8.44 -4.08 4.84
N ALA A 173 7.26 -4.34 4.26
CA ALA A 173 6.67 -3.44 3.28
C ALA A 173 6.40 -2.03 3.84
N VAL A 174 5.85 -1.94 5.06
CA VAL A 174 5.63 -0.65 5.75
C VAL A 174 6.96 0.06 6.03
N PHE A 175 7.97 -0.67 6.49
CA PHE A 175 9.29 -0.08 6.75
C PHE A 175 9.93 0.42 5.45
N SER A 176 9.92 -0.35 4.36
CA SER A 176 10.48 0.05 3.06
C SER A 176 9.85 1.33 2.54
N VAL A 177 8.52 1.46 2.61
CA VAL A 177 7.82 2.68 2.15
C VAL A 177 8.24 3.88 2.98
N LEU A 178 8.27 3.75 4.31
CA LEU A 178 8.68 4.87 5.18
C LEU A 178 10.16 5.22 5.03
N LEU A 179 11.02 4.22 4.82
CA LEU A 179 12.44 4.42 4.55
C LEU A 179 12.62 5.23 3.27
N TYR A 180 11.97 4.82 2.17
CA TYR A 180 11.94 5.59 0.93
C TYR A 180 11.45 7.03 1.13
N LEU A 181 10.41 7.23 1.94
CA LEU A 181 9.87 8.57 2.20
C LEU A 181 10.81 9.47 3.02
N LEU A 182 11.68 8.88 3.83
CA LEU A 182 12.71 9.57 4.61
C LEU A 182 13.97 9.88 3.80
N SER A 183 14.23 9.12 2.73
CA SER A 183 15.45 9.26 1.93
C SER A 183 15.51 10.57 1.14
N ASP A 184 16.73 11.08 1.02
CA ASP A 184 17.01 12.29 0.26
C ASP A 184 16.99 12.01 -1.25
N ARG A 185 16.34 12.88 -2.01
CA ARG A 185 15.82 12.58 -3.36
C ARG A 185 16.25 13.58 -4.41
N GLU A 186 17.37 14.28 -4.21
CA GLU A 186 17.68 15.48 -4.97
C GLU A 186 17.68 15.31 -6.50
N ASN A 187 17.87 14.12 -7.10
CA ASN A 187 17.64 13.85 -8.54
C ASN A 187 17.50 12.33 -8.87
N GLY A 188 16.89 11.53 -8.00
CA GLY A 188 16.90 10.05 -8.12
C GLY A 188 15.76 9.45 -8.97
N ASP A 189 16.04 8.32 -9.64
CA ASP A 189 15.02 7.46 -10.25
C ASP A 189 14.20 6.77 -9.14
N TYR A 190 12.95 7.20 -8.97
CA TYR A 190 12.09 6.76 -7.86
C TYR A 190 11.91 5.24 -7.81
N ALA A 191 11.84 4.56 -8.95
CA ALA A 191 11.71 3.11 -8.98
C ALA A 191 12.96 2.42 -8.39
N LYS A 192 14.15 2.92 -8.74
CA LYS A 192 15.42 2.39 -8.19
C LYS A 192 15.57 2.68 -6.70
N MET A 193 15.10 3.84 -6.24
CA MET A 193 15.13 4.17 -4.82
C MET A 193 14.16 3.31 -4.01
N ILE A 194 12.94 3.08 -4.51
CA ILE A 194 12.00 2.15 -3.88
C ILE A 194 12.63 0.75 -3.83
N GLN A 195 13.24 0.29 -4.92
CA GLN A 195 13.95 -0.98 -4.96
C GLN A 195 15.11 -1.05 -3.95
N ALA A 196 15.91 0.00 -3.83
CA ALA A 196 17.01 0.08 -2.86
C ALA A 196 16.48 0.02 -1.42
N ALA A 197 15.42 0.76 -1.11
CA ALA A 197 14.75 0.73 0.19
C ALA A 197 14.18 -0.67 0.50
N THR A 198 13.53 -1.33 -0.48
CA THR A 198 13.02 -2.70 -0.33
C THR A 198 14.15 -3.67 -0.04
N ASN A 199 15.23 -3.66 -0.84
CA ASN A 199 16.38 -4.56 -0.68
C ASN A 199 17.06 -4.40 0.69
N LEU A 200 17.31 -3.16 1.11
CA LEU A 200 17.88 -2.88 2.44
C LEU A 200 16.97 -3.39 3.56
N THR A 201 15.67 -3.14 3.45
CA THR A 201 14.70 -3.56 4.46
C THR A 201 14.59 -5.09 4.53
N THR A 202 14.63 -5.78 3.40
CA THR A 202 14.67 -7.24 3.33
C THR A 202 15.93 -7.82 4.00
N ALA A 203 17.08 -7.18 3.83
CA ALA A 203 18.31 -7.58 4.52
C ALA A 203 18.24 -7.38 6.04
N LEU A 204 17.45 -6.39 6.50
CA LEU A 204 17.27 -6.04 7.91
C LEU A 204 16.03 -6.69 8.55
N GLN A 205 15.37 -7.62 7.86
CA GLN A 205 14.04 -8.12 8.27
C GLN A 205 14.02 -8.66 9.71
N ASP A 206 15.06 -9.36 10.16
CA ASP A 206 15.10 -9.93 11.51
C ASP A 206 15.16 -8.86 12.60
N GLU A 207 15.98 -7.81 12.40
CA GLU A 207 16.08 -6.68 13.31
C GLU A 207 14.77 -5.88 13.36
N ILE A 208 14.15 -5.67 12.20
CA ILE A 208 12.87 -4.96 12.08
C ILE A 208 11.78 -5.76 12.79
N SER A 209 11.67 -7.06 12.52
CA SER A 209 10.68 -7.93 13.15
C SER A 209 10.92 -8.10 14.64
N GLN A 210 12.16 -8.08 15.11
CA GLN A 210 12.45 -8.02 16.54
C GLN A 210 11.94 -6.71 17.15
N ALA A 211 12.24 -5.56 16.55
CA ALA A 211 11.80 -4.25 17.04
C ALA A 211 10.26 -4.14 17.09
N PHE A 212 9.54 -4.67 16.09
CA PHE A 212 8.08 -4.73 16.13
C PHE A 212 7.56 -5.65 17.25
N ARG A 213 8.15 -6.84 17.43
CA ARG A 213 7.75 -7.79 18.49
C ARG A 213 7.96 -7.22 19.89
N THR A 214 9.05 -6.52 20.12
CA THR A 214 9.36 -5.90 21.42
C THR A 214 8.75 -4.51 21.59
N GLN A 215 8.03 -4.00 20.58
CA GLN A 215 7.49 -2.64 20.52
C GLN A 215 8.56 -1.55 20.74
N ASP A 216 9.80 -1.81 20.30
CA ASP A 216 10.92 -0.92 20.48
C ASP A 216 10.95 0.18 19.41
N ARG A 217 10.25 1.28 19.71
CA ARG A 217 10.20 2.47 18.85
C ARG A 217 11.55 3.16 18.71
N ALA A 218 12.41 3.07 19.71
CA ALA A 218 13.72 3.73 19.68
C ALA A 218 14.66 3.00 18.72
N LYS A 219 14.69 1.66 18.78
CA LYS A 219 15.41 0.83 17.81
C LYS A 219 14.91 1.06 16.39
N LEU A 220 13.59 1.10 16.18
CA LEU A 220 13.02 1.36 14.85
C LEU A 220 13.40 2.74 14.30
N SER A 221 13.34 3.79 15.14
CA SER A 221 13.80 5.14 14.80
C SER A 221 15.30 5.15 14.43
N SER A 222 16.13 4.45 15.21
CA SER A 222 17.56 4.34 14.93
C SER A 222 17.86 3.62 13.61
N LEU A 223 17.08 2.60 13.25
CA LEU A 223 17.19 1.94 11.95
C LEU A 223 16.86 2.91 10.82
N PHE A 224 15.77 3.67 10.93
CA PHE A 224 15.43 4.70 9.94
C PHE A 224 16.54 5.74 9.78
N ALA A 225 17.04 6.31 10.89
CA ALA A 225 18.11 7.30 10.87
C ALA A 225 19.40 6.77 10.23
N ARG A 226 19.73 5.49 10.49
CA ARG A 226 20.93 4.87 9.96
C ARG A 226 20.85 4.61 8.46
N TYR A 227 19.69 4.20 7.95
CA TYR A 227 19.58 3.68 6.58
C TYR A 227 18.92 4.63 5.58
N ALA A 228 18.28 5.72 6.03
CA ALA A 228 17.62 6.67 5.11
C ALA A 228 18.60 7.26 4.07
N ALA A 229 19.86 7.49 4.45
CA ALA A 229 20.91 8.02 3.58
C ALA A 229 21.55 6.99 2.64
N HIS A 230 21.13 5.71 2.71
CA HIS A 230 21.69 4.60 1.93
C HIS A 230 20.76 4.10 0.83
N VAL A 231 19.60 4.74 0.67
CA VAL A 231 18.60 4.50 -0.38
C VAL A 231 18.82 5.49 -1.52
#